data_AF-A0A437Q6B7-F1
#
_entry.id   AF-A0A437Q6B7-F1
#
_cell.length_a   1.000
_cell.length_b   1.000
_cell.length_c   1.000
_cell.angle_alpha   90.00
_cell.angle_beta   90.00
_cell.angle_gamma   90.00
#
_symmetry.space_group_name_H-M   'P 1'
#
loop_
_entity.id
_entity.type
_entity.pdbx_description
1 polymer ?
#
loop_
_entity_poly.entity_id
_entity_poly.type
_entity_poly.pdbx_seq_one_letter_code
_entity_poly.pdbx_strand_id
1 'polypeptide(L)'
;MSTWVSFTPALMTMHTLTKRVLRRVIRQADQVKQNLVWLLGGLASCFFGLLLIVTAEFLFQQSLTQEIVAFTGVVLIAVGLLFAAAGFISLSLLRLIRFLQEDSQR
;
A
#
# COMPACT_ATOMS: atom_id res chain seq x y z
N MET A 1 -35.90 43.56 -22.36
CA MET A 1 -36.30 43.13 -21.00
C MET A 1 -35.91 41.67 -20.85
N SER A 2 -35.15 41.36 -19.80
CA SER A 2 -34.68 40.04 -19.35
C SER A 2 -35.77 38.96 -19.43
N THR A 3 -35.46 37.69 -19.72
CA THR A 3 -34.86 36.77 -18.74
C THR A 3 -34.11 35.59 -19.37
N TRP A 4 -32.82 35.50 -19.06
CA TRP A 4 -32.00 34.30 -19.17
C TRP A 4 -32.30 33.38 -17.98
N VAL A 5 -32.81 32.15 -18.18
CA VAL A 5 -32.50 31.00 -17.29
C VAL A 5 -32.72 29.67 -18.06
N SER A 6 -31.81 29.33 -18.96
CA SER A 6 -31.60 27.94 -19.38
C SER A 6 -30.36 27.42 -18.66
N PHE A 7 -30.50 27.10 -17.37
CA PHE A 7 -29.38 26.63 -16.53
C PHE A 7 -29.48 25.13 -16.25
N THR A 8 -28.81 24.38 -17.14
CA THR A 8 -27.96 23.19 -16.87
C THR A 8 -28.58 21.88 -16.33
N PRO A 9 -28.90 20.90 -17.22
CA PRO A 9 -29.12 19.49 -16.83
C PRO A 9 -27.85 18.78 -16.29
N ALA A 10 -26.68 19.44 -16.37
CA ALA A 10 -25.38 18.90 -15.97
C ALA A 10 -25.23 18.66 -14.45
N LEU A 11 -25.97 19.39 -13.61
CA LEU A 11 -25.85 19.27 -12.15
C LEU A 11 -26.45 17.95 -11.62
N MET A 12 -27.47 17.40 -12.31
CA MET A 12 -28.20 16.21 -11.87
C MET A 12 -27.48 14.91 -12.25
N THR A 13 -26.67 14.90 -13.33
CA THR A 13 -25.87 13.75 -13.74
C THR A 13 -24.65 13.51 -12.84
N MET A 14 -24.08 14.57 -12.27
CA MET A 14 -22.89 14.50 -11.40
C MET A 14 -23.11 13.59 -10.18
N HIS A 15 -24.26 13.69 -9.51
CA HIS A 15 -24.54 12.96 -8.27
C HIS A 15 -24.67 11.43 -8.47
N THR A 16 -25.06 10.98 -9.67
CA THR A 16 -25.18 9.54 -9.96
C THR A 16 -23.86 8.90 -10.38
N LEU A 17 -22.93 9.69 -10.92
CA LEU A 17 -21.58 9.24 -11.30
C LEU A 17 -20.69 9.05 -10.07
N THR A 18 -20.72 9.99 -9.12
CA THR A 18 -20.01 9.88 -7.83
C THR A 18 -20.44 8.63 -7.08
N LYS A 19 -21.73 8.29 -7.04
CA LYS A 19 -22.21 7.06 -6.37
C LYS A 19 -21.74 5.75 -7.00
N ARG A 20 -21.35 5.74 -8.28
CA ARG A 20 -20.79 4.54 -8.95
C ARG A 20 -19.29 4.43 -8.71
N VAL A 21 -18.58 5.56 -8.75
CA VAL A 21 -17.15 5.61 -8.41
C VAL A 21 -16.94 5.27 -6.94
N LEU A 22 -17.70 5.88 -6.03
CA LEU A 22 -17.65 5.60 -4.60
C LEU A 22 -17.94 4.13 -4.29
N ARG A 23 -18.89 3.49 -4.99
CA ARG A 23 -19.13 2.05 -4.85
C ARG A 23 -18.01 1.17 -5.39
N ARG A 24 -17.31 1.57 -6.47
CA ARG A 24 -16.12 0.86 -6.94
C ARG A 24 -14.94 1.03 -5.99
N VAL A 25 -14.81 2.20 -5.38
CA VAL A 25 -13.78 2.50 -4.37
C VAL A 25 -14.05 1.75 -3.07
N ILE A 26 -15.31 1.65 -2.62
CA ILE A 26 -15.70 0.82 -1.45
C ILE A 26 -15.48 -0.67 -1.75
N ARG A 27 -15.75 -1.15 -2.97
CA ARG A 27 -15.39 -2.52 -3.37
C ARG A 27 -13.87 -2.74 -3.46
N GLN A 28 -13.10 -1.72 -3.84
CA GLN A 28 -11.63 -1.76 -3.76
C GLN A 28 -11.12 -1.73 -2.32
N ALA A 29 -11.88 -1.17 -1.38
CA ALA A 29 -11.54 -1.23 0.03
C ALA A 29 -11.56 -2.68 0.59
N ASP A 30 -12.20 -3.64 -0.08
CA ASP A 30 -12.08 -5.07 0.26
C ASP A 30 -10.73 -5.68 -0.17
N GLN A 31 -10.06 -5.11 -1.19
CA GLN A 31 -8.68 -5.48 -1.57
C GLN A 31 -7.63 -5.01 -0.56
N VAL A 32 -8.03 -4.21 0.45
CA VAL A 32 -7.16 -3.75 1.54
C VAL A 32 -6.53 -4.91 2.29
N LYS A 33 -7.30 -5.96 2.57
CA LYS A 33 -6.78 -7.13 3.28
C LYS A 33 -5.65 -7.79 2.50
N GLN A 34 -5.80 -7.91 1.19
CA GLN A 34 -4.79 -8.51 0.33
C GLN A 34 -3.53 -7.64 0.26
N ASN A 35 -3.69 -6.32 0.11
CA ASN A 35 -2.55 -5.42 0.03
C ASN A 35 -1.83 -5.24 1.37
N LEU A 36 -2.57 -5.37 2.49
CA LEU A 36 -2.00 -5.45 3.82
C LEU A 36 -1.20 -6.76 4.01
N VAL A 37 -1.66 -7.88 3.43
CA VAL A 37 -0.90 -9.15 3.43
C VAL A 37 0.40 -9.02 2.65
N TRP A 38 0.42 -8.34 1.49
CA TRP A 38 1.67 -8.07 0.75
C TRP A 38 2.63 -7.20 1.56
N LEU A 39 2.13 -6.18 2.25
CA LEU A 39 2.94 -5.33 3.13
C LEU A 39 3.52 -6.12 4.31
N LEU A 40 2.68 -6.85 5.05
CA LEU A 40 3.11 -7.66 6.19
C LEU A 40 4.06 -8.77 5.75
N GLY A 41 3.81 -9.40 4.60
CA GLY A 41 4.68 -10.42 4.02
C GLY A 41 6.05 -9.86 3.67
N GLY A 42 6.12 -8.70 3.02
CA GLY A 42 7.38 -8.02 2.73
C GLY A 42 8.13 -7.60 4.00
N LEU A 43 7.41 -7.05 4.98
CA LEU A 43 7.97 -6.68 6.27
C LEU A 43 8.52 -7.89 7.04
N ALA A 44 7.76 -8.99 7.08
CA ALA A 44 8.19 -10.24 7.70
C ALA A 44 9.43 -10.81 7.01
N SER A 45 9.50 -10.75 5.68
CA SER A 45 10.69 -11.12 4.91
C SER A 45 11.89 -10.24 5.29
N CYS A 46 11.72 -8.93 5.44
CA CYS A 46 12.81 -8.06 5.91
C CYS A 46 13.30 -8.44 7.30
N PHE A 47 12.40 -8.67 8.26
CA PHE A 47 12.79 -9.13 9.60
C PHE A 47 13.52 -10.47 9.56
N PHE A 48 13.07 -11.39 8.72
CA PHE A 48 13.74 -12.68 8.55
C PHE A 48 15.15 -12.53 7.98
N GLY A 49 15.31 -11.69 6.96
CA GLY A 49 16.63 -11.38 6.38
C GLY A 49 17.56 -10.69 7.38
N LEU A 50 17.03 -9.76 8.18
CA LEU A 50 17.77 -9.12 9.26
C LEU A 50 18.23 -10.13 10.33
N LEU A 51 17.33 -11.03 10.72
CA LEU A 51 17.64 -12.10 11.67
C LEU A 51 18.74 -13.00 11.13
N LEU A 52 18.73 -13.29 9.82
CA LEU A 52 19.76 -14.06 9.14
C LEU A 52 21.13 -13.37 9.21
N ILE A 53 21.19 -12.07 8.93
CA ILE A 53 22.44 -11.27 9.03
C ILE A 53 22.96 -11.26 10.47
N VAL A 54 22.09 -10.96 11.44
CA VAL A 54 22.48 -10.93 12.86
C VAL A 54 22.97 -12.30 13.31
N THR A 55 22.27 -13.36 12.92
CA THR A 55 22.70 -14.73 13.24
C THR A 55 24.02 -15.06 12.56
N ALA A 56 24.26 -14.60 11.33
CA ALA A 56 25.53 -14.78 10.63
C ALA A 56 26.68 -14.14 11.42
N GLU A 57 26.51 -12.89 11.84
CA GLU A 57 27.53 -12.14 12.59
C GLU A 57 27.81 -12.71 13.99
N PHE A 58 26.78 -13.24 14.67
CA PHE A 58 26.92 -13.72 16.05
C PHE A 58 27.30 -15.21 16.17
N LEU A 59 26.85 -16.07 15.24
CA LEU A 59 27.17 -17.51 15.28
C LEU A 59 28.47 -17.85 14.57
N PHE A 60 28.85 -17.12 13.53
CA PHE A 60 30.03 -17.43 12.74
C PHE A 60 31.17 -16.49 13.13
N GLN A 61 32.35 -17.05 13.38
CA GLN A 61 33.58 -16.27 13.40
C GLN A 61 33.92 -15.80 11.99
N GLN A 62 34.73 -14.73 11.88
CA GLN A 62 35.18 -14.14 10.61
C GLN A 62 35.62 -15.23 9.62
N SER A 63 34.72 -15.55 8.70
CA SER A 63 34.85 -16.67 7.77
C SER A 63 34.05 -16.38 6.50
N LEU A 64 34.44 -17.04 5.40
CA LEU A 64 33.71 -16.96 4.13
C LEU A 64 32.23 -17.36 4.28
N THR A 65 31.92 -18.28 5.20
CA THR A 65 30.55 -18.70 5.48
C THR A 65 29.71 -17.56 6.04
N GLN A 66 30.25 -16.77 6.97
CA GLN A 66 29.58 -15.59 7.53
C GLN A 66 29.19 -14.62 6.41
N GLU A 67 30.13 -14.33 5.52
CA GLU A 67 29.94 -13.36 4.44
C GLU A 67 28.86 -13.80 3.45
N ILE A 68 28.83 -15.08 3.07
CA ILE A 68 27.81 -15.64 2.18
C ILE A 68 26.42 -15.63 2.83
N VAL A 69 26.34 -15.98 4.11
CA VAL A 69 25.07 -16.00 4.87
C VAL A 69 24.55 -14.58 5.07
N ALA A 70 25.41 -13.63 5.44
CA ALA A 70 25.07 -12.22 5.55
C ALA A 70 24.61 -11.64 4.20
N PHE A 71 25.31 -11.94 3.11
CA PHE A 71 24.91 -11.52 1.77
C PHE A 71 23.54 -12.08 1.37
N THR A 72 23.27 -13.34 1.69
CA THR A 72 21.96 -13.97 1.46
C THR A 72 20.86 -13.25 2.24
N GLY A 73 21.13 -12.88 3.50
CA GLY A 73 20.22 -12.07 4.31
C GLY A 73 19.95 -10.69 3.68
N VAL A 74 20.96 -10.02 3.14
CA VAL A 74 20.81 -8.73 2.44
C VAL A 74 19.91 -8.85 1.21
N VAL A 75 20.12 -9.87 0.37
CA VAL A 75 19.27 -10.13 -0.80
C VAL A 75 17.81 -10.34 -0.37
N LEU A 76 17.60 -11.10 0.71
CA LEU A 76 16.27 -11.38 1.22
C LEU A 76 15.57 -10.14 1.79
N ILE A 77 16.33 -9.23 2.43
CA ILE A 77 15.83 -7.90 2.82
C ILE A 77 15.46 -7.10 1.58
N ALA A 78 16.29 -7.07 0.53
CA ALA A 78 16.02 -6.30 -0.68
C ALA A 78 14.71 -6.74 -1.35
N VAL A 79 14.48 -8.05 -1.47
CA VAL A 79 13.22 -8.60 -1.99
C VAL A 79 12.04 -8.27 -1.07
N GLY A 80 12.20 -8.43 0.24
CA GLY A 80 11.19 -8.03 1.22
C GLY A 80 10.80 -6.56 1.12
N LEU A 81 11.77 -5.69 0.87
CA LEU A 81 11.56 -4.25 0.71
C LEU A 81 10.72 -3.93 -0.54
N LEU A 82 10.94 -4.65 -1.65
CA LEU A 82 10.12 -4.50 -2.86
C LEU A 82 8.66 -4.88 -2.60
N PHE A 83 8.43 -5.99 -1.89
CA PHE A 83 7.08 -6.41 -1.50
C PHE A 83 6.44 -5.43 -0.50
N ALA A 84 7.21 -4.96 0.48
CA ALA A 84 6.75 -3.97 1.45
C ALA A 84 6.41 -2.63 0.77
N ALA A 85 7.21 -2.18 -0.19
CA ALA A 85 6.95 -0.97 -0.97
C ALA A 85 5.65 -1.10 -1.79
N ALA A 86 5.43 -2.24 -2.45
CA ALA A 86 4.18 -2.50 -3.17
C ALA A 86 2.95 -2.45 -2.23
N GLY A 87 3.05 -3.08 -1.05
CA GLY A 87 2.01 -3.01 -0.03
C GLY A 87 1.81 -1.60 0.56
N PHE A 88 2.89 -0.83 0.70
CA PHE A 88 2.87 0.52 1.27
C PHE A 88 2.19 1.52 0.34
N ILE A 89 2.44 1.42 -0.97
CA ILE A 89 1.75 2.23 -1.99
C ILE A 89 0.24 2.01 -1.85
N SER A 90 -0.19 0.76 -1.64
CA SER A 90 -1.61 0.49 -1.46
C SER A 90 -2.19 1.05 -0.16
N LEU A 91 -1.45 1.02 0.96
CA LEU A 91 -1.93 1.62 2.22
C LEU A 91 -1.98 3.15 2.15
N SER A 92 -1.02 3.75 1.45
CA SER A 92 -0.98 5.20 1.20
C SER A 92 -2.20 5.64 0.40
N LEU A 93 -2.59 4.86 -0.61
CA LEU A 93 -3.81 5.10 -1.39
C LEU A 93 -5.08 4.96 -0.54
N LEU A 94 -5.12 3.97 0.36
CA LEU A 94 -6.24 3.77 1.29
C LEU A 94 -6.42 4.98 2.22
N ARG A 95 -5.32 5.52 2.74
CA ARG A 95 -5.35 6.70 3.62
C ARG A 95 -5.91 7.91 2.89
N LEU A 96 -5.53 8.11 1.63
CA LEU A 96 -6.05 9.18 0.78
C LEU A 96 -7.56 9.04 0.54
N ILE A 97 -8.02 7.82 0.24
CA ILE A 97 -9.45 7.54 0.02
C ILE A 97 -10.27 7.78 1.27
N ARG A 98 -9.82 7.28 2.43
CA ARG A 98 -10.52 7.52 3.71
C ARG A 98 -10.64 9.00 4.01
N PHE A 99 -9.55 9.75 3.83
CA PHE A 99 -9.53 11.19 4.06
C PHE A 99 -10.53 11.93 3.15
N LEU A 100 -10.57 11.59 1.86
CA LEU A 100 -11.55 12.14 0.92
C LEU A 100 -13.01 11.80 1.30
N GLN A 101 -13.24 10.61 1.84
CA GLN A 101 -14.57 10.15 2.23
C GLN A 101 -15.07 10.84 3.51
N GLU A 102 -14.15 11.14 4.43
CA GLU A 102 -14.42 11.86 5.68
C GLU A 102 -14.79 13.33 5.41
N ASP A 103 -14.13 13.98 4.44
CA ASP A 103 -14.47 15.34 4.00
C ASP A 103 -15.84 15.43 3.30
N SER A 104 -16.26 14.40 2.57
CA SER A 104 -17.56 14.39 1.88
C SER A 104 -18.77 14.23 2.81
N GLN A 105 -18.56 13.91 4.10
CA GLN A 105 -19.61 13.74 5.11
C GLN A 105 -19.84 15.00 5.96
N ARG A 106 -19.03 16.05 5.82
CA ARG A 106 -19.29 17.38 6.41
C ARG A 106 -20.00 18.29 5.41
#